data_AF-A0A374AVB2-F1
#
_entry.id   AF-A0A374AVB2-F1
#
_cell.length_a   1.000
_cell.length_b   1.000
_cell.length_c   1.000
_cell.angle_alpha   90.00
_cell.angle_beta   90.00
_cell.angle_gamma   90.00
#
_symmetry.space_group_name_H-M   'P 1'
#
loop_
_entity.id
_entity.type
_entity.pdbx_description
1 polymer ?
#
loop_
_entity_poly.entity_id
_entity_poly.type
_entity_poly.pdbx_seq_one_letter_code
_entity_poly.pdbx_strand_id
1 'polypeptide(L)'
;MATKYLVIQGTANSSEEAITLCGEALHKAGIVGEDFGKACVEREKDYPTGLPTEIPTAIPHAKVEGIKENAICLLKLESPVVFRRLDDDTEQVETDLIFNLAIKDPNEHLQVLQRMMEFLNNKEVLLKCKELSNEETVAYLTEQLG
;
A
#
# COMPACT_ATOMS: atom_id res chain seq x y z
N MET A 1 5.11 -4.10 -17.89
CA MET A 1 6.21 -4.68 -17.07
C MET A 1 5.58 -5.36 -15.87
N ALA A 2 6.15 -6.46 -15.35
CA ALA A 2 5.57 -7.13 -14.18
C ALA A 2 5.68 -6.23 -12.93
N THR A 3 4.62 -6.15 -12.14
CA THR A 3 4.62 -5.45 -10.84
C THR A 3 5.51 -6.20 -9.85
N LYS A 4 6.36 -5.47 -9.12
CA LYS A 4 7.15 -6.03 -8.02
C LYS A 4 6.37 -6.00 -6.71
N TYR A 5 6.51 -7.04 -5.90
CA TYR A 5 5.86 -7.12 -4.58
C TYR A 5 6.92 -7.15 -3.49
N LEU A 6 6.77 -6.27 -2.50
CA LEU A 6 7.58 -6.23 -1.29
C LEU A 6 6.67 -6.41 -0.10
N VAL A 7 7.08 -7.25 0.85
CA VAL A 7 6.34 -7.45 2.09
C VAL A 7 7.27 -7.18 3.25
N ILE A 8 6.88 -6.26 4.11
CA ILE A 8 7.61 -5.88 5.32
C ILE A 8 6.70 -5.99 6.53
N GLN A 9 7.32 -6.17 7.69
CA GLN A 9 6.64 -6.10 8.98
C GLN A 9 7.25 -4.96 9.79
N GLY A 10 6.43 -4.25 10.56
CA GLY A 10 6.90 -3.15 11.38
C GLY A 10 5.87 -2.64 12.37
N THR A 11 6.26 -1.57 13.05
CA THR A 11 5.42 -0.82 14.00
C THR A 11 5.36 0.63 13.55
N ALA A 12 4.19 1.24 13.69
CA ALA A 12 3.96 2.64 13.38
C ALA A 12 2.90 3.18 14.35
N ASN A 13 3.00 4.45 14.71
CA ASN A 13 2.06 5.13 15.59
C ASN A 13 1.11 6.05 14.82
N SER A 14 1.30 6.18 13.51
CA SER A 14 0.51 7.05 12.64
C SER A 14 0.53 6.55 11.19
N SER A 15 -0.42 7.04 10.39
CA SER A 15 -0.42 6.84 8.94
C SER A 15 0.85 7.39 8.28
N GLU A 16 1.36 8.53 8.75
CA GLU A 16 2.61 9.13 8.25
C GLU A 16 3.82 8.21 8.48
N GLU A 17 3.96 7.63 9.68
CA GLU A 17 5.02 6.66 9.97
C GLU A 17 4.87 5.39 9.13
N ALA A 18 3.65 4.86 8.98
CA ALA A 18 3.39 3.68 8.17
C ALA A 18 3.74 3.90 6.67
N ILE A 19 3.36 5.04 6.11
CA ILE A 19 3.70 5.41 4.72
C ILE A 19 5.21 5.59 4.57
N THR A 20 5.87 6.22 5.55
CA THR A 20 7.32 6.44 5.54
C THR A 20 8.08 5.12 5.52
N LEU A 21 7.67 4.13 6.33
CA LEU A 21 8.25 2.78 6.33
C LEU A 21 8.15 2.10 4.96
N CYS A 22 6.98 2.16 4.32
CA CYS A 22 6.80 1.62 2.97
C CYS A 22 7.69 2.34 1.94
N GLY A 23 7.72 3.66 1.99
CA GLY A 23 8.54 4.48 1.09
C GLY A 23 10.03 4.18 1.22
N GLU A 24 10.53 4.02 2.45
CA GLU A 24 11.91 3.61 2.71
C GLU A 24 12.23 2.23 2.16
N ALA A 25 11.34 1.25 2.35
CA ALA A 25 11.54 -0.11 1.84
C ALA A 25 11.61 -0.13 0.30
N LEU A 26 10.70 0.59 -0.35
CA LEU A 26 10.71 0.76 -1.81
C LEU A 26 11.97 1.48 -2.30
N HIS A 27 12.44 2.50 -1.57
CA HIS A 27 13.65 3.23 -1.91
C HIS A 27 14.91 2.36 -1.76
N LYS A 28 15.04 1.65 -0.64
CA LYS A 28 16.14 0.71 -0.36
C LYS A 28 16.21 -0.41 -1.42
N ALA A 29 15.06 -0.83 -1.95
CA ALA A 29 14.98 -1.79 -3.06
C ALA A 29 15.31 -1.18 -4.44
N GLY A 30 15.59 0.13 -4.52
CA GLY A 30 15.97 0.83 -5.74
C GLY A 30 14.81 1.15 -6.69
N ILE A 31 13.56 0.90 -6.27
CA ILE A 31 12.34 0.99 -7.10
C ILE A 31 11.87 2.44 -7.26
N VAL A 32 12.03 3.24 -6.21
CA VAL A 32 11.61 4.65 -6.17
C VAL A 32 12.74 5.58 -5.72
N GLY A 33 12.61 6.86 -6.03
CA GLY A 33 13.46 7.92 -5.49
C GLY A 33 13.20 8.17 -4.00
N GLU A 34 14.14 8.85 -3.34
CA GLU A 34 14.13 9.12 -1.89
C GLU A 34 12.87 9.89 -1.44
N ASP A 35 12.38 10.81 -2.28
CA ASP A 35 11.21 11.64 -1.97
C ASP A 35 9.85 10.91 -2.08
N PHE A 36 9.80 9.65 -2.53
CA PHE A 36 8.54 8.96 -2.80
C PHE A 36 7.67 8.81 -1.55
N GLY A 37 8.25 8.41 -0.42
CA GLY A 37 7.51 8.26 0.85
C GLY A 37 6.92 9.60 1.30
N LYS A 38 7.73 10.66 1.27
CA LYS A 38 7.29 12.02 1.59
C LYS A 38 6.16 12.49 0.67
N ALA A 39 6.25 12.22 -0.63
CA ALA A 39 5.20 12.58 -1.57
C ALA A 39 3.88 11.83 -1.29
N CYS A 40 3.94 10.56 -0.88
CA CYS A 40 2.76 9.81 -0.45
C CYS A 40 2.15 10.39 0.83
N VAL A 41 2.98 10.75 1.82
CA VAL A 41 2.52 11.40 3.06
C VAL A 41 1.82 12.73 2.77
N GLU A 42 2.42 13.61 1.97
CA GLU A 42 1.81 14.89 1.64
C GLU A 42 0.49 14.72 0.89
N ARG A 43 0.42 13.76 -0.04
CA ARG A 43 -0.82 13.47 -0.76
C ARG A 43 -1.92 12.93 0.16
N GLU A 44 -1.58 12.07 1.12
CA GLU A 44 -2.55 11.47 2.06
C GLU A 44 -3.26 12.54 2.92
N LYS A 45 -2.59 13.67 3.18
CA LYS A 45 -3.18 14.81 3.92
C LYS A 45 -4.33 15.50 3.16
N ASP A 46 -4.32 15.45 1.84
CA ASP A 46 -5.36 16.07 1.01
C ASP A 46 -6.30 15.05 0.37
N TYR A 47 -5.81 13.82 0.16
CA TYR A 47 -6.52 12.74 -0.55
C TYR A 47 -6.36 11.44 0.23
N PRO A 48 -7.19 11.21 1.25
CA PRO A 48 -7.11 10.00 2.06
C PRO A 48 -7.27 8.72 1.25
N THR A 49 -6.62 7.65 1.71
CA THR A 49 -6.63 6.35 1.02
C THR A 49 -7.08 5.18 1.89
N GLY A 50 -7.62 5.46 3.10
CA GLY A 50 -8.22 4.44 3.95
C GLY A 50 -9.47 3.84 3.30
N LEU A 51 -9.54 2.52 3.26
CA LEU A 51 -10.62 1.75 2.64
C LEU A 51 -11.45 1.04 3.71
N PRO A 52 -12.75 1.37 3.84
CA PRO A 52 -13.64 0.79 4.85
C PRO A 52 -14.24 -0.56 4.39
N THR A 53 -13.40 -1.48 3.91
CA THR A 53 -13.83 -2.84 3.55
C THR A 53 -13.92 -3.74 4.79
N GLU A 54 -14.40 -4.98 4.64
CA GLU A 54 -14.56 -5.90 5.79
C GLU A 54 -13.25 -6.13 6.57
N ILE A 55 -12.12 -6.14 5.87
CA ILE A 55 -10.80 -5.97 6.49
C ILE A 55 -10.24 -4.64 6.01
N PRO A 56 -10.24 -3.59 6.86
CA PRO A 56 -9.79 -2.27 6.47
C PRO A 56 -8.33 -2.29 6.00
N THR A 57 -8.05 -1.52 4.96
CA THR A 57 -6.71 -1.35 4.37
C THR A 57 -6.46 0.11 4.03
N ALA A 58 -5.21 0.46 3.72
CA ALA A 58 -4.89 1.74 3.10
C ALA A 58 -4.04 1.52 1.85
N ILE A 59 -4.25 2.35 0.82
CA ILE A 59 -3.52 2.28 -0.46
C ILE A 59 -2.75 3.57 -0.79
N PRO A 60 -1.88 4.07 0.11
CA PRO A 60 -1.19 5.33 -0.12
C PRO A 60 -0.36 5.26 -1.41
N HIS A 61 -0.41 6.32 -2.21
CA HIS A 61 0.29 6.40 -3.48
C HIS A 61 0.44 7.87 -3.90
N ALA A 62 1.49 8.18 -4.66
CA ALA A 62 1.69 9.50 -5.23
C ALA A 62 2.27 9.42 -6.64
N LYS A 63 1.99 10.44 -7.45
CA LYS A 63 2.59 10.59 -8.77
C LYS A 63 3.90 11.38 -8.64
N VAL A 64 5.03 10.71 -8.83
CA VAL A 64 6.36 11.33 -8.86
C VAL A 64 7.19 10.76 -9.99
N GLU A 65 8.07 11.57 -10.59
CA GLU A 65 8.94 11.15 -11.70
C GLU A 65 9.98 10.10 -11.27
N GLY A 66 10.31 10.03 -9.98
CA GLY A 66 11.31 9.13 -9.42
C GLY A 66 10.91 7.65 -9.32
N ILE A 67 9.73 7.24 -9.81
CA ILE A 67 9.31 5.83 -9.82
C ILE A 67 9.95 5.13 -11.02
N LYS A 68 10.79 4.11 -10.78
CA LYS A 68 11.54 3.41 -11.82
C LYS A 68 10.81 2.17 -12.35
N GLU A 69 9.99 1.54 -11.51
CA GLU A 69 9.25 0.31 -11.80
C GLU A 69 7.91 0.30 -11.05
N ASN A 70 6.93 -0.47 -11.54
CA ASN A 70 5.70 -0.71 -10.79
C ASN A 70 6.00 -1.59 -9.59
N ALA A 71 5.51 -1.21 -8.42
CA ALA A 71 5.61 -2.03 -7.23
C ALA A 71 4.47 -1.78 -6.25
N ILE A 72 4.23 -2.80 -5.43
CA ILE A 72 3.33 -2.75 -4.27
C ILE A 72 4.15 -3.17 -3.06
N CYS A 73 4.24 -2.29 -2.07
CA CYS A 73 4.77 -2.63 -0.76
C CYS A 73 3.62 -2.88 0.21
N LEU A 74 3.49 -4.12 0.67
CA LEU A 74 2.62 -4.48 1.78
C LEU A 74 3.40 -4.34 3.09
N LEU A 75 2.98 -3.42 3.94
CA LEU A 75 3.38 -3.35 5.34
C LEU A 75 2.32 -4.02 6.21
N LYS A 76 2.76 -5.02 6.97
CA LYS A 76 1.99 -5.65 8.06
C LYS A 76 2.40 -4.99 9.38
N LEU A 77 1.44 -4.36 10.05
CA LEU A 77 1.68 -3.73 11.34
C LEU A 77 1.36 -4.67 12.50
N GLU A 78 2.11 -4.55 13.59
CA GLU A 78 1.80 -5.26 14.84
C GLU A 78 0.55 -4.70 15.55
N SER A 79 0.18 -3.44 15.26
CA SER A 79 -1.02 -2.80 15.78
C SER A 79 -1.62 -1.87 14.72
N PRO A 80 -2.94 -1.79 14.59
CA PRO A 80 -3.58 -0.92 13.61
C PRO A 80 -3.24 0.55 13.82
N VAL A 81 -3.16 1.29 12.72
CA VAL A 81 -3.07 2.76 12.73
C VAL A 81 -4.27 3.37 12.02
N VAL A 82 -4.59 4.60 12.38
CA VAL A 82 -5.73 5.35 11.85
C VAL A 82 -5.40 5.96 10.49
N PHE A 83 -6.27 5.72 9.51
CA PHE A 83 -6.33 6.42 8.23
C PHE A 83 -7.71 7.09 8.09
N ARG A 84 -7.76 8.25 7.43
CA ARG A 84 -9.05 8.83 6.99
C ARG A 84 -9.58 8.04 5.80
N ARG A 85 -10.89 7.98 5.66
CA ARG A 85 -11.52 7.21 4.58
C ARG A 85 -11.45 7.94 3.25
N LEU A 86 -11.26 7.16 2.19
CA LEU A 86 -11.28 7.62 0.80
C LEU A 86 -12.66 8.13 0.37
N ASP A 87 -13.74 7.54 0.89
CA ASP A 87 -15.12 7.85 0.50
C ASP A 87 -15.78 8.95 1.34
N ASP A 88 -15.28 9.19 2.55
CA ASP A 88 -15.71 10.27 3.46
C ASP A 88 -14.54 10.69 4.37
N ASP A 89 -13.94 11.86 4.12
CA ASP A 89 -12.76 12.33 4.85
C ASP A 89 -13.05 12.82 6.28
N THR A 90 -14.33 12.84 6.70
CA THR A 90 -14.74 13.06 8.09
C THR A 90 -14.73 11.78 8.92
N GLU A 91 -14.71 10.62 8.25
CA GLU A 91 -14.72 9.30 8.85
C GLU A 91 -13.32 8.65 8.79
N GLN A 92 -13.10 7.63 9.61
CA GLN A 92 -11.80 7.00 9.80
C GLN A 92 -11.89 5.47 9.77
N VAL A 93 -10.76 4.83 9.46
CA VAL A 93 -10.55 3.38 9.57
C VAL A 93 -9.26 3.08 10.32
N GLU A 94 -9.26 2.01 11.09
CA GLU A 94 -8.05 1.45 11.68
C GLU A 94 -7.60 0.25 10.86
N THR A 95 -6.34 0.26 10.42
CA THR A 95 -5.79 -0.83 9.60
C THR A 95 -4.37 -1.19 10.02
N ASP A 96 -4.09 -2.49 9.95
CA ASP A 96 -2.79 -3.12 10.12
C ASP A 96 -2.18 -3.61 8.79
N LEU A 97 -2.83 -3.33 7.66
CA LEU A 97 -2.38 -3.70 6.31
C LEU A 97 -2.34 -2.48 5.40
N ILE A 98 -1.13 -2.04 5.06
CA ILE A 98 -0.90 -0.88 4.20
C ILE A 98 -0.29 -1.37 2.89
N PHE A 99 -0.94 -1.10 1.76
CA PHE A 99 -0.48 -1.43 0.42
C PHE A 99 -0.02 -0.15 -0.30
N ASN A 100 1.22 0.27 -0.09
CA ASN A 100 1.75 1.47 -0.73
C ASN A 100 2.07 1.18 -2.22
N LEU A 101 1.42 1.90 -3.13
CA LEU A 101 1.49 1.66 -4.56
C LEU A 101 2.48 2.62 -5.24
N ALA A 102 3.53 2.07 -5.85
CA ALA A 102 4.42 2.78 -6.76
C ALA A 102 4.04 2.44 -8.20
N ILE A 103 3.44 3.38 -8.92
CA ILE A 103 2.96 3.16 -10.29
C ILE A 103 3.75 4.06 -11.23
N LYS A 104 4.57 3.47 -12.11
CA LYS A 104 5.44 4.18 -13.04
C LYS A 104 4.66 4.81 -14.19
N ASP A 105 3.85 4.01 -14.87
CA ASP A 105 3.10 4.47 -16.04
C ASP A 105 1.75 5.05 -15.61
N PRO A 106 1.49 6.36 -15.83
CA PRO A 106 0.20 6.96 -15.51
C PRO A 106 -0.97 6.32 -16.28
N ASN A 107 -0.72 5.68 -17.42
CA ASN A 107 -1.77 4.97 -18.17
C ASN A 107 -2.16 3.64 -17.50
N GLU A 108 -1.25 3.03 -16.73
CA GLU A 108 -1.52 1.80 -15.98
C GLU A 108 -2.17 2.09 -14.62
N HIS A 109 -2.18 3.34 -14.17
CA HIS A 109 -2.67 3.76 -12.85
C HIS A 109 -4.10 3.28 -12.57
N LEU A 110 -5.03 3.52 -13.49
CA LEU A 110 -6.42 3.10 -13.33
C LEU A 110 -6.56 1.57 -13.28
N GLN A 111 -5.82 0.83 -14.12
CA GLN A 111 -5.85 -0.63 -14.13
C GLN A 111 -5.27 -1.24 -12.86
N VAL A 112 -4.18 -0.68 -12.32
CA VAL A 112 -3.62 -1.14 -11.04
C VAL A 112 -4.61 -0.88 -9.91
N LEU A 113 -5.20 0.31 -9.84
CA LEU A 113 -6.19 0.62 -8.82
C LEU A 113 -7.43 -0.28 -8.90
N GLN A 114 -7.97 -0.53 -10.09
CA GLN A 114 -9.12 -1.42 -10.26
C GLN A 114 -8.85 -2.83 -9.74
N ARG A 115 -7.71 -3.43 -10.15
CA ARG A 115 -7.30 -4.75 -9.65
C ARG A 115 -7.09 -4.78 -8.14
N MET A 116 -6.48 -3.71 -7.60
CA MET A 116 -6.33 -3.58 -6.15
C MET A 116 -7.68 -3.50 -5.44
N MET A 117 -8.65 -2.73 -5.94
CA MET A 117 -9.97 -2.64 -5.33
C MET A 117 -10.72 -3.98 -5.34
N GLU A 118 -10.61 -4.76 -6.41
CA GLU A 118 -11.18 -6.11 -6.47
C GLU A 118 -10.53 -7.05 -5.44
N PHE A 119 -9.20 -7.03 -5.37
CA PHE A 119 -8.41 -7.81 -4.40
C PHE A 119 -8.74 -7.44 -2.94
N LEU A 120 -8.80 -6.14 -2.63
CA LEU A 120 -9.01 -5.62 -1.27
C LEU A 120 -10.44 -5.80 -0.76
N ASN A 121 -11.40 -6.08 -1.65
CA ASN A 121 -12.76 -6.46 -1.27
C ASN A 121 -12.88 -7.95 -0.90
N ASN A 122 -11.84 -8.76 -1.11
CA ASN A 122 -11.86 -10.18 -0.76
C ASN A 122 -11.23 -10.41 0.62
N LYS A 123 -12.09 -10.59 1.63
CA LYS A 123 -11.66 -10.89 3.00
C LYS A 123 -10.76 -12.12 3.11
N GLU A 124 -11.05 -13.21 2.40
CA GLU A 124 -10.28 -14.46 2.52
C GLU A 124 -8.83 -14.26 2.06
N VAL A 125 -8.66 -13.45 1.01
CA VAL A 125 -7.34 -13.08 0.46
C VAL A 125 -6.57 -12.21 1.47
N LEU A 126 -7.23 -11.26 2.11
CA LEU A 126 -6.60 -10.40 3.12
C LEU A 126 -6.25 -11.16 4.41
N LEU A 127 -7.09 -12.11 4.85
CA LEU A 127 -6.76 -12.99 5.98
C LEU A 127 -5.50 -13.82 5.69
N LYS A 128 -5.37 -14.38 4.49
CA LYS A 128 -4.14 -15.07 4.07
C LYS A 128 -2.92 -14.14 4.13
N CYS A 129 -3.05 -12.89 3.68
CA CYS A 129 -1.96 -11.93 3.78
C CYS A 129 -1.52 -11.68 5.24
N LYS A 130 -2.43 -11.76 6.22
CA LYS A 130 -2.09 -11.63 7.65
C LYS A 130 -1.36 -12.85 8.21
N GLU A 131 -1.74 -14.05 7.75
CA GLU A 131 -1.25 -15.32 8.31
C GLU A 131 0.09 -15.78 7.72
N LEU A 132 0.31 -15.55 6.42
CA LEU A 132 1.50 -16.01 5.71
C LEU A 132 2.77 -15.29 6.17
N SER A 133 3.92 -15.97 6.06
CA SER A 133 5.24 -15.31 6.19
C SER A 133 5.42 -14.26 5.09
N ASN A 134 6.41 -13.37 5.23
CA ASN A 134 6.65 -12.33 4.24
C ASN A 134 7.02 -12.93 2.87
N GLU A 135 7.85 -13.97 2.85
CA GLU A 135 8.24 -14.69 1.64
C GLU A 135 7.04 -15.34 0.95
N GLU A 136 6.19 -16.05 1.70
CA GLU A 136 4.97 -16.67 1.16
C GLU A 136 3.97 -15.62 0.67
N THR A 137 3.87 -14.49 1.37
CA THR A 137 2.98 -13.39 0.98
C THR A 137 3.43 -12.76 -0.35
N VAL A 138 4.73 -12.63 -0.60
CA VAL A 138 5.23 -12.16 -1.91
C VAL A 138 4.77 -13.10 -3.03
N ALA A 139 4.92 -14.41 -2.85
CA ALA A 139 4.47 -15.40 -3.83
C ALA A 139 2.94 -15.34 -4.03
N TYR A 140 2.20 -15.21 -2.94
CA TYR A 140 0.74 -15.11 -2.96
C TYR A 140 0.25 -13.85 -3.69
N LEU A 141 0.81 -12.68 -3.40
CA LEU A 141 0.47 -11.44 -4.11
C LEU A 141 0.80 -11.52 -5.61
N THR A 142 1.91 -12.18 -5.96
CA THR A 142 2.28 -12.39 -7.36
C THR A 142 1.26 -13.26 -8.09
N GLU A 143 0.70 -14.28 -7.45
CA GLU A 143 -0.36 -15.12 -8.03
C GLU A 143 -1.70 -14.37 -8.17
N GLN A 144 -2.07 -13.57 -7.16
CA GLN A 144 -3.39 -12.92 -7.13
C GLN A 144 -3.47 -11.65 -7.98
N LEU A 145 -2.37 -10.91 -8.14
CA LEU A 145 -2.35 -9.58 -8.77
C LEU A 145 -1.47 -9.53 -10.04
N GLY A 146 -0.69 -10.58 -10.30
CA GLY A 146 0.23 -10.71 -11.44
C GLY A 146 -0.42 -10.83 -12.80
#